data_AF-A0A7R9DW81-F1
#
_entry.id   AF-A0A7R9DW81-F1
#
_cell.length_a   1.000
_cell.length_b   1.000
_cell.length_c   1.000
_cell.angle_alpha   90.00
_cell.angle_beta   90.00
_cell.angle_gamma   90.00
#
_symmetry.space_group_name_H-M   'P 1'
#
loop_
_entity.id
_entity.type
_entity.pdbx_description
1 polymer ?
#
loop_
_entity_poly.entity_id
_entity_poly.type
_entity_poly.pdbx_seq_one_letter_code
_entity_poly.pdbx_strand_id
1 'polypeptide(L)'
;MCPSHPDHELELFCGPCCQVVCHECSLYTHKGHLCEPAARVAHVYTSRVKEAVERARPLAEQAAVSLERLKVMEHRIEVGWMQVGQDVGISVSDLLNTTRLKVMEHQIEVRCSQVQAEVQRFVELYMSALEEHGRSLQLQVQQARESKLQNLHSQQMNLQRCGEDARTAVRFAEDLLTDGSQIEVQFSHLYTCEGREVTPLH
;
A
#
# COMPACT_ATOMS: atom_id res chain seq x y z
N MET A 1 -67.45 47.80 -52.98
CA MET A 1 -68.41 47.50 -54.06
C MET A 1 -68.66 46.00 -54.13
N CYS A 2 -69.91 45.59 -54.33
CA CYS A 2 -70.29 44.19 -54.39
C CYS A 2 -69.76 43.54 -55.69
N PRO A 3 -69.14 42.35 -55.63
CA PRO A 3 -68.60 41.68 -56.82
C PRO A 3 -69.67 41.32 -57.87
N SER A 4 -70.89 41.00 -57.42
CA SER A 4 -72.01 40.63 -58.29
C SER A 4 -72.86 41.83 -58.71
N HIS A 5 -72.80 42.92 -57.95
CA HIS A 5 -73.55 44.15 -58.19
C HIS A 5 -72.58 45.34 -58.09
N PRO A 6 -71.81 45.62 -59.16
CA PRO A 6 -70.67 46.53 -59.11
C PRO A 6 -70.99 47.96 -58.64
N ASP A 7 -72.23 48.41 -58.88
CA ASP A 7 -72.70 49.75 -58.51
C ASP A 7 -73.26 49.86 -57.08
N HIS A 8 -73.29 48.76 -56.31
CA HIS A 8 -73.87 48.73 -54.97
C HIS A 8 -72.83 48.47 -53.89
N GLU A 9 -72.96 49.19 -52.77
CA GLU A 9 -72.09 49.04 -51.60
C GLU A 9 -72.53 47.88 -50.68
N LEU A 10 -71.56 47.34 -49.94
CA LEU A 10 -71.76 46.23 -49.02
C LEU A 10 -72.10 46.78 -47.63
N GLU A 11 -73.38 47.01 -47.38
CA GLU A 11 -73.86 47.70 -46.17
C GLU A 11 -74.64 46.83 -45.18
N LEU A 12 -75.00 45.60 -45.56
CA LEU A 12 -75.78 44.67 -44.72
C LEU A 12 -74.94 43.46 -44.32
N PHE A 13 -75.14 42.92 -43.12
CA PHE A 13 -74.56 41.66 -42.68
C PHE A 13 -75.64 40.60 -42.56
N CYS A 14 -75.47 39.48 -43.26
CA CYS A 14 -76.34 38.32 -43.20
C CYS A 14 -75.88 37.38 -42.09
N GLY A 15 -76.64 37.31 -40.98
CA GLY A 15 -76.30 36.51 -39.79
C GLY A 15 -76.03 35.02 -40.06
N PRO A 16 -76.97 34.28 -40.71
CA PRO A 16 -76.81 32.84 -40.97
C PRO A 16 -75.63 32.48 -41.88
N CYS A 17 -75.25 33.39 -42.79
CA CYS A 17 -74.17 33.17 -43.75
C CYS A 17 -72.83 33.75 -43.29
N CYS A 18 -72.81 34.54 -42.22
CA CYS A 18 -71.64 35.26 -41.72
C CYS A 18 -70.93 36.12 -42.79
N GLN A 19 -71.68 36.80 -43.65
CA GLN A 19 -71.16 37.58 -44.78
C GLN A 19 -71.74 38.99 -44.86
N VAL A 20 -70.93 39.94 -45.34
CA VAL A 20 -71.40 41.30 -45.68
C VAL A 20 -71.87 41.32 -47.13
N VAL A 21 -73.07 41.82 -47.35
CA VAL A 21 -73.82 41.77 -48.61
C VAL A 21 -74.37 43.16 -48.96
N CYS A 22 -74.63 43.41 -50.25
CA CYS A 22 -75.36 44.60 -50.68
C CYS A 22 -76.87 44.37 -50.59
N HIS A 23 -77.66 45.43 -50.77
CA HIS A 23 -79.12 45.36 -50.76
C HIS A 23 -79.68 44.38 -51.82
N GLU A 24 -79.15 44.39 -53.05
CA GLU A 24 -79.57 43.46 -54.11
C GLU A 24 -79.31 41.99 -53.75
N CYS A 25 -78.13 41.68 -53.21
CA CYS A 25 -77.80 40.34 -52.72
C CYS A 25 -78.75 39.88 -51.60
N SER A 26 -79.20 40.79 -50.74
CA SER A 26 -80.14 40.48 -49.64
C SER A 26 -81.52 40.06 -50.17
N LEU A 27 -81.97 40.68 -51.26
CA LEU A 27 -83.29 40.41 -51.86
C LEU A 27 -83.35 39.08 -52.60
N TYR A 28 -82.27 38.71 -53.30
CA TYR A 28 -82.27 37.54 -54.19
C TYR A 28 -81.50 36.35 -53.61
N THR A 29 -80.24 36.55 -53.22
CA THR A 29 -79.34 35.46 -52.83
C THR A 29 -79.48 35.08 -51.36
N HIS A 30 -79.69 36.05 -50.48
CA HIS A 30 -79.86 35.85 -49.04
C HIS A 30 -81.33 36.04 -48.61
N LYS A 31 -82.26 35.75 -49.52
CA LYS A 31 -83.70 35.95 -49.32
C LYS A 31 -84.19 35.17 -48.10
N GLY A 32 -84.81 35.88 -47.16
CA GLY A 32 -85.36 35.29 -45.94
C GLY A 32 -84.35 35.12 -44.80
N HIS A 33 -83.08 35.48 -44.99
CA HIS A 33 -82.11 35.57 -43.90
C HIS A 33 -82.21 36.91 -43.18
N LEU A 34 -81.91 36.90 -41.88
CA LEU A 34 -81.81 38.13 -41.10
C LEU A 34 -80.57 38.92 -41.54
N CYS A 35 -80.82 40.01 -42.26
CA CYS A 35 -79.80 40.95 -42.69
C CYS A 35 -79.95 42.25 -41.89
N GLU A 36 -78.93 42.60 -41.12
CA GLU A 36 -78.89 43.83 -40.32
C GLU A 36 -77.81 44.78 -40.87
N PRO A 37 -77.88 46.10 -40.58
CA PRO A 37 -76.83 47.03 -40.99
C PRO A 37 -75.45 46.58 -40.50
N ALA A 38 -74.52 46.42 -41.44
CA ALA A 38 -73.18 45.90 -41.19
C ALA A 38 -72.43 46.75 -40.17
N ALA A 39 -72.61 48.07 -40.18
CA ALA A 39 -72.00 48.97 -39.20
C ALA A 39 -72.41 48.67 -37.76
N ARG A 40 -73.71 48.38 -37.52
CA ARG A 40 -74.23 48.04 -36.19
C ARG A 40 -73.70 46.67 -35.73
N VAL A 41 -73.73 45.69 -36.62
CA VAL A 41 -73.26 44.33 -36.33
C VAL A 41 -71.75 44.32 -36.09
N ALA A 42 -70.98 45.08 -36.87
CA ALA A 42 -69.55 45.28 -36.68
C ALA A 42 -69.24 45.89 -35.32
N HIS A 43 -70.01 46.88 -34.85
CA HIS A 43 -69.83 47.45 -33.52
C HIS A 43 -70.08 46.39 -32.42
N VAL A 44 -71.16 45.62 -32.51
CA VAL A 44 -71.49 44.58 -31.52
C VAL A 44 -70.45 43.45 -31.51
N TYR A 45 -70.03 42.95 -32.68
CA TYR A 45 -68.98 41.93 -32.75
C TYR A 45 -67.64 42.48 -32.27
N THR A 46 -67.29 43.73 -32.58
CA THR A 46 -66.07 44.36 -32.07
C THR A 46 -66.07 44.41 -30.55
N SER A 47 -67.18 44.81 -29.92
CA SER A 47 -67.30 44.79 -28.45
C SER A 47 -67.19 43.38 -27.89
N ARG A 48 -67.86 42.39 -28.50
CA ARG A 48 -67.79 40.99 -28.07
C ARG A 48 -66.41 40.38 -28.20
N VAL A 49 -65.69 40.69 -29.29
CA VAL A 49 -64.31 40.26 -29.52
C VAL A 49 -63.39 40.94 -28.50
N LYS A 50 -63.54 42.24 -28.24
CA LYS A 50 -62.79 42.94 -27.19
C LYS A 50 -62.99 42.28 -25.83
N GLU A 51 -64.22 42.01 -25.43
CA GLU A 51 -64.51 41.30 -24.18
C GLU A 51 -63.93 39.89 -24.15
N ALA A 52 -63.99 39.15 -25.26
CA ALA A 52 -63.41 37.82 -25.36
C ALA A 52 -61.87 37.85 -25.23
N VAL A 53 -61.22 38.86 -25.83
CA VAL A 53 -59.78 39.10 -25.68
C VAL A 53 -59.43 39.44 -24.23
N GLU A 54 -60.19 40.32 -23.57
CA GLU A 54 -59.96 40.65 -22.16
C GLU A 54 -60.18 39.44 -21.24
N ARG A 55 -61.14 38.56 -21.55
CA ARG A 55 -61.31 37.28 -20.83
C ARG A 55 -60.19 36.27 -21.10
N ALA A 56 -59.64 36.25 -22.31
CA ALA A 56 -58.58 35.31 -22.70
C ALA A 56 -57.19 35.76 -22.22
N ARG A 57 -56.97 37.06 -22.03
CA ARG A 57 -55.70 37.66 -21.56
C ARG A 57 -55.14 36.97 -20.30
N PRO A 58 -55.89 36.86 -19.17
CA PRO A 58 -55.35 36.23 -17.97
C PRO A 58 -55.06 34.73 -18.17
N LEU A 59 -55.77 34.03 -19.06
CA LEU A 59 -55.51 32.63 -19.36
C LEU A 59 -54.18 32.46 -20.10
N ALA A 60 -53.88 33.34 -21.05
CA ALA A 60 -52.60 33.34 -21.75
C ALA A 60 -51.43 33.67 -20.80
N GLU A 61 -51.62 34.63 -19.90
CA GLU A 61 -50.63 34.98 -18.87
C GLU A 61 -50.39 33.81 -17.90
N GLN A 62 -51.45 33.17 -17.43
CA GLN A 62 -51.35 31.98 -16.58
C GLN A 62 -50.65 30.81 -17.27
N ALA A 63 -50.95 30.59 -18.56
CA ALA A 63 -50.27 29.57 -19.35
C ALA A 63 -48.76 29.85 -19.50
N ALA A 64 -48.38 31.12 -19.74
CA ALA A 64 -46.98 31.52 -19.80
C ALA A 64 -46.24 31.30 -18.48
N VAL A 65 -46.86 31.68 -17.34
CA VAL A 65 -46.30 31.42 -16.01
C VAL A 65 -46.16 29.92 -15.74
N SER A 66 -47.16 29.13 -16.14
CA SER A 66 -47.16 27.67 -15.96
C SER A 66 -46.07 26.99 -16.79
N LEU A 67 -45.85 27.46 -18.03
CA LEU A 67 -44.76 27.01 -18.88
C LEU A 67 -43.39 27.35 -18.27
N GLU A 68 -43.22 28.56 -17.74
CA GLU A 68 -41.97 28.94 -17.10
C GLU A 68 -41.68 28.10 -15.85
N ARG A 69 -42.72 27.82 -15.04
CA ARG A 69 -42.62 26.88 -13.92
C ARG A 69 -42.23 25.48 -14.36
N LEU A 70 -42.80 24.99 -15.47
CA LEU A 70 -42.45 23.67 -16.02
C LEU A 70 -41.00 23.64 -16.52
N LYS A 71 -40.51 24.68 -17.20
CA LYS A 71 -39.10 24.77 -17.59
C LYS A 71 -38.15 24.77 -16.40
N VAL A 72 -38.49 25.49 -15.34
CA VAL A 72 -37.72 25.46 -14.09
C VAL A 72 -37.77 24.08 -13.45
N MET A 73 -38.93 23.41 -13.45
CA MET A 73 -39.05 22.04 -12.94
C MET A 73 -38.24 21.06 -13.80
N GLU A 74 -38.31 21.16 -15.12
CA GLU A 74 -37.53 20.36 -16.07
C GLU A 74 -36.04 20.53 -15.82
N HIS A 75 -35.55 21.78 -15.76
CA HIS A 75 -34.16 22.05 -15.44
C HIS A 75 -33.77 21.51 -14.06
N ARG A 76 -34.61 21.69 -13.03
CA ARG A 76 -34.40 21.13 -11.69
C ARG A 76 -34.36 19.61 -11.67
N ILE A 77 -35.16 18.97 -12.51
CA ILE A 77 -35.15 17.52 -12.70
C ILE A 77 -33.83 17.12 -13.39
N GLU A 78 -33.44 17.78 -14.48
CA GLU A 78 -32.16 17.54 -15.17
C GLU A 78 -30.94 17.70 -14.25
N VAL A 79 -30.82 18.81 -13.52
CA VAL A 79 -29.72 19.02 -12.57
C VAL A 79 -29.85 18.10 -11.35
N GLY A 80 -31.07 17.80 -10.91
CA GLY A 80 -31.35 16.88 -9.82
C GLY A 80 -30.96 15.44 -10.16
N TRP A 81 -31.15 14.98 -11.40
CA TRP A 81 -30.66 13.70 -11.88
C TRP A 81 -29.14 13.61 -11.83
N MET A 82 -28.44 14.72 -12.15
CA MET A 82 -26.98 14.78 -12.03
C MET A 82 -26.52 14.66 -10.57
N GLN A 83 -27.22 15.30 -9.63
CA GLN A 83 -26.94 15.22 -8.19
C GLN A 83 -27.27 13.84 -7.60
N VAL A 84 -28.43 13.27 -7.92
CA VAL A 84 -28.81 11.91 -7.49
C VAL A 84 -27.85 10.87 -8.06
N GLY A 85 -27.36 11.07 -9.29
CA GLY A 85 -26.31 10.25 -9.89
C GLY A 85 -24.98 10.31 -9.12
N GLN A 86 -24.64 11.45 -8.51
CA GLN A 86 -23.46 11.57 -7.63
C GLN A 86 -23.70 10.92 -6.25
N ASP A 87 -24.88 11.11 -5.66
CA ASP A 87 -25.22 10.58 -4.34
C ASP A 87 -25.43 9.05 -4.34
N VAL A 88 -25.87 8.48 -5.47
CA VAL A 88 -25.98 7.02 -5.68
C VAL A 88 -24.71 6.44 -6.30
N GLY A 89 -23.94 7.26 -7.04
CA GLY A 89 -22.68 6.90 -7.71
C GLY A 89 -21.47 6.81 -6.79
N ILE A 90 -21.49 7.40 -5.61
CA ILE A 90 -20.67 6.94 -4.46
C ILE A 90 -21.41 5.75 -3.86
N SER A 91 -21.56 4.71 -4.67
CA SER A 91 -22.32 3.51 -4.34
C SER A 91 -21.71 2.88 -3.11
N VAL A 92 -22.52 2.30 -2.23
CA VAL A 92 -22.06 1.50 -1.08
C VAL A 92 -20.98 0.48 -1.50
N SER A 93 -20.96 0.04 -2.77
CA SER A 93 -19.90 -0.78 -3.37
C SER A 93 -18.53 -0.09 -3.42
N ASP A 94 -18.42 1.20 -3.71
CA ASP A 94 -17.14 1.93 -3.70
C ASP A 94 -16.66 2.22 -2.27
N LEU A 95 -17.58 2.42 -1.32
CA LEU A 95 -17.25 2.47 0.11
C LEU A 95 -16.82 1.08 0.61
N LEU A 96 -17.49 0.00 0.21
CA LEU A 96 -17.11 -1.38 0.52
C LEU A 96 -15.81 -1.80 -0.17
N ASN A 97 -15.57 -1.39 -1.41
CA ASN A 97 -14.36 -1.74 -2.17
C ASN A 97 -13.18 -0.93 -1.66
N THR A 98 -13.34 0.35 -1.35
CA THR A 98 -12.30 1.15 -0.70
C THR A 98 -11.99 0.62 0.70
N THR A 99 -12.99 0.25 1.50
CA THR A 99 -12.75 -0.35 2.83
C THR A 99 -12.15 -1.75 2.74
N ARG A 100 -12.62 -2.62 1.84
CA ARG A 100 -12.05 -3.95 1.62
C ARG A 100 -10.62 -3.87 1.09
N LEU A 101 -10.34 -2.98 0.15
CA LEU A 101 -8.98 -2.76 -0.35
C LEU A 101 -8.07 -2.23 0.75
N LYS A 102 -8.52 -1.27 1.56
CA LYS A 102 -7.76 -0.76 2.71
C LYS A 102 -7.51 -1.83 3.77
N VAL A 103 -8.49 -2.70 4.04
CA VAL A 103 -8.33 -3.84 4.96
C VAL A 103 -7.33 -4.85 4.39
N MET A 104 -7.41 -5.16 3.10
CA MET A 104 -6.45 -6.06 2.45
C MET A 104 -5.04 -5.44 2.41
N GLU A 105 -4.92 -4.15 2.11
CA GLU A 105 -3.67 -3.39 2.16
C GLU A 105 -3.06 -3.46 3.57
N HIS A 106 -3.85 -3.15 4.60
CA HIS A 106 -3.39 -3.25 5.99
C HIS A 106 -3.03 -4.70 6.39
N GLN A 107 -3.79 -5.69 5.95
CA GLN A 107 -3.47 -7.10 6.18
C GLN A 107 -2.16 -7.51 5.49
N ILE A 108 -1.92 -7.01 4.28
CA ILE A 108 -0.67 -7.22 3.56
C ILE A 108 0.48 -6.55 4.32
N GLU A 109 0.33 -5.29 4.74
CA GLU A 109 1.33 -4.57 5.54
C GLU A 109 1.67 -5.29 6.84
N VAL A 110 0.65 -5.78 7.57
CA VAL A 110 0.84 -6.55 8.80
C VAL A 110 1.55 -7.87 8.51
N ARG A 111 1.15 -8.59 7.46
CA ARG A 111 1.81 -9.85 7.05
C ARG A 111 3.25 -9.60 6.63
N CYS A 112 3.52 -8.57 5.84
CA CYS A 112 4.87 -8.17 5.45
C CYS A 112 5.72 -7.82 6.69
N SER A 113 5.16 -7.07 7.63
CA SER A 113 5.83 -6.71 8.89
C SER A 113 6.11 -7.94 9.77
N GLN A 114 5.17 -8.89 9.85
CA GLN A 114 5.36 -10.16 10.56
C GLN A 114 6.45 -11.01 9.93
N VAL A 115 6.41 -11.19 8.61
CA VAL A 115 7.45 -11.94 7.90
C VAL A 115 8.81 -11.26 8.05
N GLN A 116 8.87 -9.93 7.95
CA GLN A 116 10.10 -9.18 8.17
C GLN A 116 10.64 -9.40 9.59
N ALA A 117 9.79 -9.36 10.61
CA ALA A 117 10.18 -9.63 11.99
C ALA A 117 10.62 -11.08 12.19
N GLU A 118 9.98 -12.05 11.53
CA GLU A 118 10.39 -13.45 11.58
C GLU A 118 11.75 -13.68 10.92
N VAL A 119 12.00 -13.08 9.76
CA VAL A 119 13.31 -13.13 9.10
C VAL A 119 14.37 -12.47 9.97
N GLN A 120 14.10 -11.29 10.51
CA GLN A 120 15.03 -10.58 11.39
C GLN A 120 15.37 -11.42 12.64
N ARG A 121 14.35 -11.98 13.29
CA ARG A 121 14.53 -12.88 14.44
C ARG A 121 15.31 -14.13 14.07
N PHE A 122 15.06 -14.72 12.90
CA PHE A 122 15.81 -15.88 12.42
C PHE A 122 17.30 -15.54 12.24
N VAL A 123 17.60 -14.40 11.62
CA VAL A 123 18.98 -13.92 11.43
C VAL A 123 19.66 -13.69 12.78
N GLU A 124 19.00 -13.03 13.73
CA GLU A 124 19.52 -12.78 15.08
C GLU A 124 19.83 -14.09 15.82
N LEU A 125 18.91 -15.06 15.80
CA LEU A 125 19.12 -16.36 16.41
C LEU A 125 20.27 -17.12 15.74
N TYR A 126 20.36 -17.05 14.41
CA TYR A 126 21.43 -17.71 13.66
C TYR A 126 22.80 -17.09 13.96
N MET A 127 22.90 -15.76 13.99
CA MET A 127 24.13 -15.06 14.38
C MET A 127 24.52 -15.42 15.82
N SER A 128 23.58 -15.38 16.77
CA SER A 128 23.86 -15.75 18.16
C SER A 128 24.36 -17.19 18.30
N ALA A 129 23.80 -18.13 17.53
CA ALA A 129 24.25 -19.52 17.55
C ALA A 129 25.65 -19.69 16.95
N LEU A 130 25.94 -19.00 15.84
CA LEU A 130 27.26 -18.99 15.23
C LEU A 130 28.32 -18.36 16.15
N GLU A 131 27.98 -17.27 16.82
CA GLU A 131 28.86 -16.62 17.79
C GLU A 131 29.16 -17.53 18.98
N GLU A 132 28.15 -18.21 19.52
CA GLU A 132 28.34 -19.16 20.63
C GLU A 132 29.21 -20.34 20.21
N HIS A 133 28.98 -20.88 19.02
CA HIS A 133 29.84 -21.93 18.48
C HIS A 133 31.27 -21.44 18.28
N GLY A 134 31.46 -20.21 17.78
CA GLY A 134 32.76 -19.57 17.64
C GLY A 134 33.48 -19.40 18.98
N ARG A 135 32.78 -18.92 20.02
CA ARG A 135 33.31 -18.84 21.39
C ARG A 135 33.73 -20.21 21.92
N SER A 136 32.90 -21.23 21.71
CA SER A 136 33.20 -22.60 22.12
C SER A 136 34.46 -23.15 21.44
N LEU A 137 34.60 -22.98 20.12
CA LEU A 137 35.80 -23.41 19.38
C LEU A 137 37.06 -22.68 19.85
N GLN A 138 36.96 -21.38 20.11
CA GLN A 138 38.09 -20.61 20.66
C GLN A 138 38.52 -21.13 22.04
N LEU A 139 37.56 -21.43 22.91
CA LEU A 139 37.85 -22.01 24.22
C LEU A 139 38.52 -23.38 24.09
N GLN A 140 38.05 -24.24 23.19
CA GLN A 140 38.68 -25.54 22.93
C GLN A 140 40.12 -25.40 22.45
N VAL A 141 40.42 -24.44 21.57
CA VAL A 141 41.79 -24.16 21.11
C VAL A 141 42.66 -23.66 22.25
N GLN A 142 42.15 -22.76 23.10
CA GLN A 142 42.89 -22.25 24.26
C GLN A 142 43.21 -23.38 25.25
N GLN A 143 42.23 -24.21 25.58
CA GLN A 143 42.41 -25.37 26.48
C GLN A 143 43.41 -26.38 25.91
N ALA A 144 43.33 -26.69 24.61
CA ALA A 144 44.28 -27.59 23.95
C ALA A 144 45.70 -27.02 24.00
N ARG A 145 45.86 -25.71 23.77
CA ARG A 145 47.14 -25.01 23.88
C ARG A 145 47.70 -25.07 25.30
N GLU A 146 46.89 -24.76 26.32
CA GLU A 146 47.31 -24.79 27.71
C GLU A 146 47.73 -26.19 28.15
N SER A 147 46.95 -27.22 27.81
CA SER A 147 47.30 -28.61 28.06
C SER A 147 48.63 -29.00 27.39
N LYS A 148 48.86 -28.58 26.14
CA LYS A 148 50.13 -28.86 25.45
C LYS A 148 51.31 -28.16 26.12
N LEU A 149 51.15 -26.89 26.53
CA LEU A 149 52.19 -26.14 27.24
C LEU A 149 52.50 -26.75 28.61
N GLN A 150 51.48 -27.17 29.36
CA GLN A 150 51.68 -27.86 30.65
C GLN A 150 52.44 -29.17 30.46
N ASN A 151 52.08 -29.98 29.45
CA ASN A 151 52.80 -31.21 29.15
C ASN A 151 54.27 -30.96 28.77
N LEU A 152 54.54 -29.96 27.93
CA LEU A 152 55.91 -29.57 27.57
C LEU A 152 56.70 -29.10 28.79
N HIS A 153 56.09 -28.32 29.67
CA HIS A 153 56.73 -27.86 30.90
C HIS A 153 57.07 -29.05 31.81
N SER A 154 56.15 -29.98 32.03
CA SER A 154 56.41 -31.20 32.80
C SER A 154 57.52 -32.05 32.19
N GLN A 155 57.55 -32.21 30.87
CA GLN A 155 58.64 -32.91 30.16
C GLN A 155 59.98 -32.19 30.34
N GLN A 156 60.00 -30.86 30.24
CA GLN A 156 61.20 -30.05 30.45
C GLN A 156 61.75 -30.25 31.88
N MET A 157 60.89 -30.16 32.90
CA MET A 157 61.31 -30.36 34.30
C MET A 157 61.86 -31.78 34.54
N ASN A 158 61.25 -32.80 33.94
CA ASN A 158 61.73 -34.18 34.03
C ASN A 158 63.10 -34.36 33.36
N LEU A 159 63.29 -33.80 32.16
CA LEU A 159 64.58 -33.85 31.46
C LEU A 159 65.67 -33.08 32.21
N GLN A 160 65.34 -31.93 32.81
CA GLN A 160 66.28 -31.17 33.64
C GLN A 160 66.74 -31.99 34.85
N ARG A 161 65.80 -32.59 35.61
CA ARG A 161 66.12 -33.45 36.75
C ARG A 161 66.97 -34.65 36.33
N CYS A 162 66.57 -35.38 35.28
CA CYS A 162 67.35 -36.52 34.79
C CYS A 162 68.77 -36.10 34.34
N GLY A 163 68.90 -34.93 33.73
CA GLY A 163 70.21 -34.36 33.35
C GLY A 163 71.07 -33.94 34.55
N GLU A 164 70.46 -33.48 35.65
CA GLU A 164 71.16 -33.23 36.92
C GLU A 164 71.61 -34.53 37.59
N ASP A 165 70.74 -35.53 37.63
CA ASP A 165 71.05 -36.86 38.18
C ASP A 165 72.21 -37.51 37.39
N ALA A 166 72.15 -37.48 36.05
CA ALA A 166 73.21 -38.00 35.19
C ALA A 166 74.55 -37.27 35.39
N ARG A 167 74.53 -35.92 35.48
CA ARG A 167 75.75 -35.14 35.77
C ARG A 167 76.35 -35.47 37.12
N THR A 168 75.50 -35.66 38.13
CA THR A 168 75.94 -36.05 39.48
C THR A 168 76.56 -37.45 39.47
N ALA A 169 75.94 -38.41 38.77
CA ALA A 169 76.47 -39.76 38.63
C ALA A 169 77.82 -39.79 37.88
N VAL A 170 77.95 -39.00 36.80
CA VAL A 170 79.23 -38.88 36.06
C VAL A 170 80.32 -38.30 36.95
N ARG A 171 80.06 -37.19 37.66
CA ARG A 171 81.03 -36.61 38.60
C ARG A 171 81.46 -37.61 39.67
N PHE A 172 80.51 -38.35 40.24
CA PHE A 172 80.82 -39.39 41.21
C PHE A 172 81.72 -40.48 40.62
N ALA A 173 81.45 -40.93 39.40
CA ALA A 173 82.31 -41.90 38.72
C ALA A 173 83.71 -41.33 38.41
N GLU A 174 83.81 -40.06 38.01
CA GLU A 174 85.08 -39.36 37.79
C GLU A 174 85.90 -39.25 39.10
N ASP A 175 85.25 -38.87 40.20
CA ASP A 175 85.87 -38.80 41.54
C ASP A 175 86.40 -40.20 41.95
N LEU A 176 85.60 -41.26 41.78
CA LEU A 176 86.01 -42.64 42.06
C LEU A 176 87.21 -43.10 41.21
N LEU A 177 87.24 -42.75 39.92
CA LEU A 177 88.37 -43.09 39.04
C LEU A 177 89.63 -42.32 39.42
N THR A 178 89.50 -41.07 39.86
CA THR A 178 90.62 -40.25 40.34
C THR A 178 91.19 -40.78 41.66
N ASP A 179 90.35 -41.20 42.58
CA ASP A 179 90.78 -41.82 43.84
C ASP A 179 91.32 -43.24 43.63
N GLY A 180 90.69 -44.03 42.75
CA GLY A 180 91.16 -45.37 42.38
C GLY A 180 92.54 -45.34 41.72
N SER A 181 92.81 -44.34 40.88
CA SER A 181 94.15 -44.12 40.33
C SER A 181 95.16 -43.68 41.39
N GLN A 182 94.79 -42.92 42.43
CA GLN A 182 95.69 -42.66 43.57
C GLN A 182 95.98 -43.93 44.40
N ILE A 183 94.97 -44.77 44.62
CA ILE A 183 95.09 -46.05 45.32
C ILE A 183 95.96 -47.03 44.52
N GLU A 184 95.75 -47.15 43.21
CA GLU A 184 96.59 -47.97 42.33
C GLU A 184 98.02 -47.46 42.27
N VAL A 185 98.28 -46.15 42.31
CA VAL A 185 99.62 -45.59 42.41
C VAL A 185 100.25 -45.92 43.77
N GLN A 186 99.49 -45.90 44.86
CA GLN A 186 99.95 -46.35 46.20
C GLN A 186 100.25 -47.85 46.26
N PHE A 187 99.42 -48.70 45.66
CA PHE A 187 99.68 -50.14 45.58
C PHE A 187 100.85 -50.45 44.66
N SER A 188 100.99 -49.75 43.53
CA SER A 188 102.17 -49.87 42.65
C SER A 188 103.46 -49.52 43.39
N HIS A 189 103.45 -48.47 44.23
CA HIS A 189 104.59 -48.14 45.09
C HIS A 189 104.87 -49.18 46.18
N LEU A 190 103.84 -49.88 46.70
CA LEU A 190 104.00 -51.01 47.63
C LEU A 190 104.56 -52.27 46.94
N TYR A 191 104.08 -52.60 45.74
CA TYR A 191 104.56 -53.76 44.98
C TYR A 191 105.98 -53.57 44.41
N THR A 192 106.46 -52.34 44.22
CA THR A 192 107.88 -52.11 43.92
C THR A 192 108.81 -52.22 45.14
N CYS A 193 108.27 -52.28 46.37
CA CYS A 193 109.07 -52.33 47.60
C CYS A 193 109.20 -53.74 48.22
N GLU A 194 108.37 -54.72 47.84
CA GLU A 194 108.42 -56.09 48.41
C GLU A 194 108.69 -57.20 47.39
N GLY A 195 109.56 -56.94 46.42
CA GLY A 195 110.21 -57.97 45.62
C GLY A 195 111.47 -58.53 46.29
N ARG A 196 111.34 -59.31 47.38
CA ARG A 196 112.39 -60.28 47.78
C ARG A 196 111.77 -61.60 48.27
N GLU A 197 112.10 -62.64 47.52
CA GLU A 197 111.88 -64.07 47.74
C GLU A 197 112.08 -64.51 49.19
N VAL A 198 111.28 -65.49 49.68
CA VAL A 198 111.80 -66.77 50.24
C VAL A 198 110.73 -67.89 50.11
N THR A 199 111.21 -69.04 49.67
CA THR A 199 110.67 -70.41 49.41
C THR A 199 110.10 -71.20 50.64
N PRO A 200 109.57 -72.46 50.48
CA PRO A 200 108.42 -72.97 51.23
C PRO A 200 108.69 -73.95 52.41
N LEU A 201 107.63 -74.11 53.24
CA LEU A 201 107.22 -75.24 54.10
C LEU A 201 108.23 -75.88 55.07
N HIS A 202 108.14 -75.52 56.37
CA HIS A 202 107.70 -76.40 57.47
C HIS A 202 107.36 -75.58 58.73
#